data_AF-A0A4Y9FB93-F1
#
_entry.id   AF-A0A4Y9FB93-F1
#
_cell.length_a   1.000
_cell.length_b   1.000
_cell.length_c   1.000
_cell.angle_alpha   90.00
_cell.angle_beta   90.00
_cell.angle_gamma   90.00
#
_symmetry.space_group_name_H-M   'P 1'
#
loop_
_entity.id
_entity.type
_entity.pdbx_description
1 polymer ?
#
loop_
_entity_poly.entity_id
_entity_poly.type
_entity_poly.pdbx_seq_one_letter_code
_entity_poly.pdbx_strand_id
1 'polypeptide(L)'
;MNPGFGQGQGSDLAAAFRYVESLLFGDMERPGLTLYDLERLVGYPAKGEGPLAYTLPRSKSLSGVRAVRLYYYPKDPVLQLIVEIEDLEGRKHLRHFRWNGFTWETPEGGQGELKPTREDPASVQVGEDFFLGFPQEEALELEEAVRKGEASGVKYLLCPRCHTRVFYAPSVRPGGLVCPRCGNPTLLFKTLSAAEGTKDPLEALAEEQRALRRAIEELTAYLKRKLGP
;
A
#
# COMPACT_ATOMS: atom_id res chain seq x y z
N MET A 1 24.75 17.19 17.55
CA MET A 1 23.41 17.55 18.06
C MET A 1 22.41 17.13 17.01
N ASN A 2 21.51 16.19 17.35
CA ASN A 2 20.65 15.48 16.40
C ASN A 2 19.56 16.39 15.80
N PRO A 3 19.23 16.24 14.51
CA PRO A 3 18.07 16.87 13.89
C PRO A 3 16.80 16.10 14.28
N GLY A 4 15.75 16.84 14.66
CA GLY A 4 14.45 16.28 15.03
C GLY A 4 13.71 15.70 13.83
N PHE A 5 13.60 14.38 13.79
CA PHE A 5 12.73 13.66 12.85
C PHE A 5 11.30 13.60 13.40
N GLY A 6 10.34 14.08 12.61
CA GLY A 6 9.12 13.30 12.31
C GLY A 6 7.88 13.42 13.20
N GLN A 7 7.75 14.37 14.13
CA GLN A 7 6.54 14.46 14.98
C GLN A 7 5.45 15.46 14.51
N GLY A 8 5.70 16.29 13.50
CA GLY A 8 4.75 17.35 13.08
C GLY A 8 3.75 16.97 11.98
N GLN A 9 4.05 16.00 11.11
CA GLN A 9 3.19 15.75 9.94
C GLN A 9 1.90 14.98 10.27
N GLY A 10 1.95 14.09 11.27
CA GLY A 10 0.79 13.30 11.67
C GLY A 10 -0.29 14.11 12.39
N SER A 11 0.09 15.15 13.14
CA SER A 11 -0.86 16.05 13.82
C SER A 11 -1.57 16.99 12.86
N ASP A 12 -0.84 17.47 11.85
CA ASP A 12 -1.29 18.55 10.99
C ASP A 12 -2.21 18.05 9.87
N LEU A 13 -1.93 16.86 9.31
CA LEU A 13 -2.85 16.17 8.42
C LEU A 13 -4.15 15.80 9.16
N ALA A 14 -4.03 15.26 10.37
CA ALA A 14 -5.20 14.92 11.18
C ALA A 14 -6.06 16.15 11.52
N ALA A 15 -5.46 17.33 11.67
CA ALA A 15 -6.19 18.58 11.85
C ALA A 15 -7.00 18.96 10.60
N ALA A 16 -6.44 18.79 9.40
CA ALA A 16 -7.17 19.02 8.16
C ALA A 16 -8.35 18.07 8.01
N PHE A 17 -8.19 16.79 8.34
CA PHE A 17 -9.29 15.82 8.36
C PHE A 17 -10.42 16.21 9.32
N ARG A 18 -10.08 16.56 10.57
CA ARG A 18 -11.09 17.04 11.55
C ARG A 18 -11.81 18.29 11.07
N TYR A 19 -11.09 19.21 10.42
CA TYR A 19 -11.70 20.41 9.87
C TYR A 19 -12.71 20.09 8.75
N VAL A 20 -12.34 19.18 7.84
CA VAL A 20 -13.26 18.72 6.77
C VAL A 20 -14.45 17.98 7.36
N GLU A 21 -14.24 17.19 8.41
CA GLU A 21 -15.32 16.50 9.14
C GLU A 21 -16.31 17.48 9.76
N SER A 22 -15.82 18.50 10.49
CA SER A 22 -16.67 19.57 11.02
C SER A 22 -17.36 20.37 9.90
N LEU A 23 -16.69 20.55 8.76
CA LEU A 23 -17.28 21.25 7.62
C LEU A 23 -18.44 20.45 7.03
N LEU A 24 -18.29 19.14 6.83
CA LEU A 24 -19.31 18.31 6.19
C LEU A 24 -20.47 17.98 7.12
N PHE A 25 -20.18 17.56 8.34
CA PHE A 25 -21.20 17.04 9.26
C PHE A 25 -21.67 18.06 10.30
N GLY A 26 -20.95 19.18 10.42
CA GLY A 26 -21.19 20.17 11.46
C GLY A 26 -20.54 19.79 12.78
N ASP A 27 -20.64 20.72 13.72
CA ASP A 27 -20.24 20.55 15.11
C ASP A 27 -21.28 21.22 16.02
N MET A 28 -20.97 21.36 17.32
CA MET A 28 -21.91 21.99 18.26
C MET A 28 -22.12 23.49 18.01
N GLU A 29 -21.27 24.15 17.24
CA GLU A 29 -21.33 25.60 16.98
C GLU A 29 -21.87 25.92 15.59
N ARG A 30 -21.70 25.03 14.60
CA ARG A 30 -22.07 25.28 13.20
C ARG A 30 -22.72 24.06 12.54
N PRO A 31 -23.80 24.27 11.77
CA PRO A 31 -24.36 23.19 10.96
C PRO A 31 -23.38 22.75 9.88
N GLY A 32 -23.49 21.47 9.49
CA GLY A 32 -22.70 20.90 8.40
C GLY A 32 -23.08 21.48 7.04
N LEU A 33 -22.15 21.34 6.09
CA LEU A 33 -22.34 21.76 4.70
C LEU A 33 -23.55 21.06 4.11
N THR A 34 -24.56 21.81 3.67
CA THR A 34 -25.70 21.20 2.98
C THR A 34 -25.43 21.01 1.50
N LEU A 35 -26.26 20.21 0.81
CA LEU A 35 -26.23 20.14 -0.66
C LEU A 35 -26.36 21.53 -1.30
N TYR A 36 -27.27 22.35 -0.78
CA TYR A 36 -27.48 23.71 -1.27
C TYR A 36 -26.24 24.61 -1.09
N ASP A 37 -25.56 24.49 0.04
CA ASP A 37 -24.33 25.23 0.29
C ASP A 37 -23.22 24.80 -0.67
N LEU A 38 -23.07 23.48 -0.89
CA LEU A 38 -22.10 22.94 -1.84
C LEU A 38 -22.39 23.45 -3.26
N GLU A 39 -23.64 23.37 -3.73
CA GLU A 39 -24.06 23.87 -5.04
C GLU A 39 -23.68 25.35 -5.23
N ARG A 40 -23.89 26.18 -4.20
CA ARG A 40 -23.49 27.60 -4.23
C ARG A 40 -21.97 27.77 -4.28
N LEU A 41 -21.21 26.99 -3.51
CA LEU A 41 -19.75 27.06 -3.50
C LEU A 41 -19.16 26.71 -4.87
N VAL A 42 -19.67 25.64 -5.48
CA VAL A 42 -19.17 25.18 -6.78
C VAL A 42 -19.73 26.01 -7.94
N GLY A 43 -20.86 26.70 -7.75
CA GLY A 43 -21.52 27.54 -8.75
C GLY A 43 -22.52 26.78 -9.62
N TYR A 44 -23.14 25.72 -9.10
CA TYR A 44 -24.23 25.01 -9.73
C TYR A 44 -25.55 25.79 -9.58
N PRO A 45 -26.45 25.79 -10.59
CA PRO A 45 -26.33 25.18 -11.92
C PRO A 45 -25.61 26.06 -12.98
N ALA A 46 -25.21 27.28 -12.63
CA ALA A 46 -24.70 28.28 -13.59
C ALA A 46 -23.42 27.84 -14.34
N LYS A 47 -22.56 27.01 -13.74
CA LYS A 47 -21.33 26.51 -14.34
C LYS A 47 -21.48 25.22 -15.18
N GLY A 48 -22.70 24.75 -15.39
CA GLY A 48 -23.00 23.58 -16.20
C GLY A 48 -22.97 22.26 -15.42
N GLU A 49 -22.86 21.15 -16.16
CA GLU A 49 -23.22 19.80 -15.68
C GLU A 49 -22.05 18.94 -15.19
N GLY A 50 -20.81 19.39 -15.39
CA GLY A 50 -19.61 18.58 -15.12
C GLY A 50 -19.29 18.42 -13.63
N PRO A 51 -18.23 17.67 -13.28
CA PRO A 51 -17.73 17.72 -11.91
C PRO A 51 -17.28 19.15 -11.61
N LEU A 52 -18.03 19.84 -10.76
CA LEU A 52 -17.74 21.21 -10.40
C LEU A 52 -16.78 21.19 -9.21
N ALA A 53 -15.63 21.83 -9.37
CA ALA A 53 -14.59 21.85 -8.36
C ALA A 53 -14.61 23.16 -7.56
N TYR A 54 -14.42 23.04 -6.24
CA TYR A 54 -14.15 24.16 -5.35
C TYR A 54 -12.94 23.84 -4.46
N THR A 55 -11.95 24.73 -4.44
CA THR A 55 -10.79 24.60 -3.54
C THR A 55 -11.05 25.43 -2.29
N LEU A 56 -10.95 24.81 -1.11
CA LEU A 56 -11.11 25.52 0.15
C LEU A 56 -10.02 26.60 0.31
N PRO A 57 -10.37 27.79 0.80
CA PRO A 57 -9.40 28.84 1.06
C PRO A 57 -8.45 28.40 2.18
N ARG A 58 -7.19 28.89 2.13
CA ARG A 58 -6.20 28.58 3.17
C ARG A 58 -6.67 29.10 4.53
N SER A 59 -6.56 28.25 5.55
CA SER A 59 -6.85 28.57 6.94
C SER A 59 -5.80 27.94 7.85
N LYS A 60 -5.74 28.34 9.13
CA LYS A 60 -4.81 27.75 10.11
C LYS A 60 -5.02 26.23 10.21
N SER A 61 -6.26 25.77 10.20
CA SER A 61 -6.62 24.34 10.27
C SER A 61 -6.23 23.54 9.02
N LEU A 62 -5.90 24.21 7.91
CA LEU A 62 -5.46 23.60 6.66
C LEU A 62 -3.97 23.84 6.36
N SER A 63 -3.21 24.35 7.32
CA SER A 63 -1.77 24.65 7.13
C SER A 63 -0.90 23.40 6.92
N GLY A 64 -1.37 22.25 7.41
CA GLY A 64 -0.72 20.94 7.27
C GLY A 64 -0.87 20.24 5.92
N VAL A 65 -1.59 20.85 4.97
CA VAL A 65 -1.95 20.24 3.68
C VAL A 65 -1.74 21.25 2.56
N ARG A 66 -1.49 20.78 1.34
CA ARG A 66 -1.34 21.64 0.16
C ARG A 66 -2.65 22.27 -0.26
N ALA A 67 -3.70 21.45 -0.27
CA ALA A 67 -5.02 21.86 -0.72
C ALA A 67 -6.09 20.90 -0.19
N VAL A 68 -7.30 21.43 -0.04
CA VAL A 68 -8.52 20.63 0.08
C VAL A 68 -9.46 21.03 -1.04
N ARG A 69 -9.93 20.05 -1.82
CA ARG A 69 -10.78 20.27 -2.98
C ARG A 69 -12.07 19.47 -2.83
N LEU A 70 -13.19 20.10 -3.18
CA LEU A 70 -14.51 19.50 -3.25
C LEU A 70 -14.85 19.35 -4.74
N TYR A 71 -15.19 18.15 -5.17
CA TYR A 71 -15.66 17.87 -6.52
C TYR A 71 -17.11 17.41 -6.45
N TYR A 72 -18.01 18.20 -7.01
CA TYR A 72 -19.45 17.96 -6.98
C TYR A 72 -19.95 17.40 -8.31
N TYR A 73 -20.67 16.28 -8.25
CA TYR A 73 -21.23 15.55 -9.38
C TYR A 73 -22.77 15.60 -9.32
N PRO A 74 -23.41 16.61 -9.94
CA PRO A 74 -24.85 16.84 -9.79
C PRO A 74 -25.72 15.72 -10.37
N LYS A 75 -25.22 15.02 -11.40
CA LYS A 75 -25.97 14.00 -12.14
C LYS A 75 -25.75 12.57 -11.66
N ASP A 76 -24.83 12.37 -10.72
CA ASP A 76 -24.53 11.04 -10.20
C ASP A 76 -25.31 10.83 -8.89
N PRO A 77 -26.32 9.94 -8.87
CA PRO A 77 -27.15 9.71 -7.69
C PRO A 77 -26.45 8.85 -6.62
N VAL A 78 -25.32 8.21 -6.94
CA VAL A 78 -24.58 7.32 -6.05
C VAL A 78 -23.39 8.04 -5.42
N LEU A 79 -22.78 8.98 -6.15
CA LEU A 79 -21.60 9.72 -5.72
C LEU A 79 -21.76 11.17 -6.12
N GLN A 80 -22.13 12.03 -5.16
CA GLN A 80 -22.39 13.45 -5.42
C GLN A 80 -21.22 14.34 -5.03
N LEU A 81 -20.38 13.92 -4.10
CA LEU A 81 -19.26 14.71 -3.60
C LEU A 81 -18.00 13.85 -3.44
N ILE A 82 -16.89 14.30 -3.99
CA ILE A 82 -15.54 13.82 -3.66
C ILE A 82 -14.82 14.92 -2.89
N VAL A 83 -14.33 14.59 -1.70
CA VAL A 83 -13.37 15.42 -0.97
C VAL A 83 -11.97 14.90 -1.22
N GLU A 84 -11.10 15.74 -1.77
CA GLU A 84 -9.67 15.51 -1.90
C GLU A 84 -8.90 16.34 -0.86
N ILE A 85 -8.09 15.70 -0.04
CA ILE A 85 -7.10 16.35 0.82
C ILE A 85 -5.72 15.99 0.28
N GLU A 86 -4.98 16.98 -0.23
CA GLU A 86 -3.61 16.80 -0.73
C GLU A 86 -2.60 17.16 0.37
N ASP A 87 -1.79 16.21 0.83
CA ASP A 87 -0.79 16.48 1.86
C ASP A 87 0.43 17.26 1.31
N LEU A 88 1.37 17.61 2.20
CA LEU A 88 2.57 18.37 1.83
C LEU A 88 3.52 17.59 0.90
N GLU A 89 3.48 16.26 0.97
CA GLU A 89 4.22 15.34 0.09
C GLU A 89 3.57 15.19 -1.30
N GLY A 90 2.37 15.74 -1.51
CA GLY A 90 1.61 15.64 -2.76
C GLY A 90 0.78 14.36 -2.89
N ARG A 91 0.57 13.60 -1.80
CA ARG A 91 -0.35 12.47 -1.76
C ARG A 91 -1.77 12.97 -1.62
N LYS A 92 -2.69 12.32 -2.33
CA LYS A 92 -4.11 12.68 -2.38
C LYS A 92 -4.94 11.69 -1.58
N HIS A 93 -5.71 12.19 -0.63
CA HIS A 93 -6.66 11.40 0.14
C HIS A 93 -8.08 11.72 -0.32
N LEU A 94 -8.74 10.75 -0.96
CA LEU A 94 -10.07 10.92 -1.55
C LEU A 94 -11.14 10.29 -0.66
N ARG A 95 -12.26 10.98 -0.47
CA ARG A 95 -13.45 10.47 0.23
C ARG A 95 -14.67 10.77 -0.59
N HIS A 96 -15.53 9.76 -0.73
CA HIS A 96 -16.73 9.83 -1.55
C HIS A 96 -17.95 9.94 -0.64
N PHE A 97 -18.88 10.80 -1.05
CA PHE A 97 -20.11 11.06 -0.31
C PHE A 97 -21.31 11.18 -1.26
N ARG A 98 -22.47 10.82 -0.73
CA ARG A 98 -23.78 11.11 -1.31
C ARG A 98 -24.62 11.89 -0.30
N TRP A 99 -25.56 12.68 -0.80
CA TRP A 99 -26.52 13.39 0.03
C TRP A 99 -27.75 12.50 0.26
N ASN A 100 -28.09 12.24 1.53
CA ASN A 100 -29.25 11.40 1.87
C ASN A 100 -30.55 12.18 2.11
N GLY A 101 -30.54 13.50 1.88
CA GLY A 101 -31.66 14.40 2.19
C GLY A 101 -31.49 15.17 3.49
N PHE A 102 -30.58 14.75 4.38
CA PHE A 102 -30.31 15.41 5.65
C PHE A 102 -28.83 15.73 5.87
N THR A 103 -27.94 14.79 5.55
CA THR A 103 -26.49 14.92 5.74
C THR A 103 -25.72 14.20 4.62
N TRP A 104 -24.41 14.40 4.59
CA TRP A 104 -23.51 13.61 3.76
C TRP A 104 -23.31 12.23 4.39
N GLU A 105 -23.28 11.21 3.56
CA GLU A 105 -22.97 9.83 3.98
C GLU A 105 -22.10 9.15 2.93
N THR A 106 -21.45 8.05 3.32
CA THR A 106 -20.71 7.24 2.35
C THR A 106 -21.68 6.58 1.36
N PRO A 107 -21.21 6.25 0.14
CA PRO A 107 -22.01 5.48 -0.81
C PRO A 107 -22.53 4.13 -0.26
N GLU A 108 -21.82 3.55 0.70
CA GLU A 108 -22.16 2.29 1.40
C GLU A 108 -23.16 2.47 2.55
N GLY A 109 -23.46 3.72 2.94
CA GLY A 109 -24.34 4.09 4.04
C GLY A 109 -23.61 4.36 5.36
N GLY A 110 -24.09 5.36 6.11
CA GLY A 110 -23.54 5.77 7.41
C GLY A 110 -22.63 7.00 7.35
N GLN A 111 -22.25 7.51 8.52
CA GLN A 111 -21.33 8.65 8.65
C GLN A 111 -19.91 8.16 8.34
N GLY A 112 -19.38 8.55 7.19
CA GLY A 112 -18.06 8.10 6.74
C GLY A 112 -16.94 8.55 7.66
N GLU A 113 -16.06 7.63 8.04
CA GLU A 113 -14.92 7.97 8.89
C GLU A 113 -13.89 8.78 8.09
N LEU A 114 -13.75 10.08 8.41
CA LEU A 114 -12.76 10.99 7.83
C LEU A 114 -11.41 10.83 8.53
N LYS A 115 -10.81 9.65 8.42
CA LYS A 115 -9.40 9.43 8.79
C LYS A 115 -8.50 9.62 7.58
N PRO A 116 -7.21 10.00 7.76
CA PRO A 116 -6.20 9.83 6.72
C PRO A 116 -6.34 8.45 6.10
N THR A 117 -6.31 8.35 4.76
CA THR A 117 -6.16 7.03 4.14
C THR A 117 -4.82 6.50 4.62
N ARG A 118 -4.82 5.69 5.68
CA ARG A 118 -3.75 4.76 5.94
C ARG A 118 -3.86 3.74 4.83
N GLU A 119 -3.26 4.05 3.69
CA GLU A 119 -2.68 2.98 2.89
C GLU A 119 -1.44 2.52 3.66
N ASP A 120 -1.64 1.73 4.71
CA ASP A 120 -1.01 0.43 4.58
C ASP A 120 -1.84 -0.21 3.46
N PRO A 121 -1.30 -0.40 2.25
CA PRO A 121 -2.04 -1.16 1.24
C PRO A 121 -2.56 -2.40 1.97
N ALA A 122 -3.87 -2.66 1.97
CA ALA A 122 -4.37 -3.78 2.74
C ALA A 122 -3.64 -5.02 2.21
N SER A 123 -2.73 -5.57 3.00
CA SER A 123 -1.88 -6.65 2.54
C SER A 123 -2.79 -7.85 2.37
N VAL A 124 -2.93 -8.35 1.15
CA VAL A 124 -3.67 -9.57 0.90
C VAL A 124 -2.79 -10.72 1.32
N GLN A 125 -3.29 -11.59 2.18
CA GLN A 125 -2.59 -12.84 2.51
C GLN A 125 -3.02 -13.92 1.52
N VAL A 126 -2.05 -14.50 0.83
CA VAL A 126 -2.25 -15.66 -0.05
C VAL A 126 -1.27 -16.74 0.41
N GLY A 127 -1.81 -17.87 0.89
CA GLY A 127 -1.00 -18.90 1.54
C GLY A 127 -0.25 -18.36 2.76
N GLU A 128 1.07 -18.51 2.77
CA GLU A 128 1.94 -18.02 3.86
C GLU A 128 2.47 -16.60 3.64
N ASP A 129 2.30 -16.06 2.44
CA ASP A 129 2.89 -14.80 2.00
C ASP A 129 1.87 -13.65 2.02
N PHE A 130 2.39 -12.43 2.15
CA PHE A 130 1.61 -11.21 2.13
C PHE A 130 1.94 -10.40 0.89
N PHE A 131 0.92 -9.82 0.26
CA PHE A 131 1.00 -9.08 -0.99
C PHE A 131 0.47 -7.66 -0.79
N LEU A 132 1.36 -6.69 -0.94
CA LEU A 132 1.11 -5.29 -0.61
C LEU A 132 1.00 -4.46 -1.89
N GLY A 133 -0.16 -3.83 -2.09
CA GLY A 133 -0.42 -3.02 -3.29
C GLY A 133 -0.68 -3.82 -4.56
N PHE A 134 -0.93 -5.12 -4.44
CA PHE A 134 -1.44 -5.98 -5.50
C PHE A 134 -2.95 -6.18 -5.32
N PRO A 135 -3.76 -6.15 -6.38
CA PRO A 135 -5.12 -6.68 -6.33
C PRO A 135 -5.08 -8.19 -6.06
N GLN A 136 -6.19 -8.75 -5.55
CA GLN A 136 -6.26 -10.14 -5.11
C GLN A 136 -5.92 -11.15 -6.23
N GLU A 137 -6.36 -10.88 -7.46
CA GLU A 137 -6.08 -11.72 -8.63
C GLU A 137 -4.59 -11.76 -8.96
N GLU A 138 -3.93 -10.60 -9.04
CA GLU A 138 -2.47 -10.51 -9.26
C GLU A 138 -1.66 -11.13 -8.12
N ALA A 139 -2.14 -11.01 -6.87
CA ALA A 139 -1.50 -11.64 -5.71
C ALA A 139 -1.53 -13.18 -5.81
N LEU A 140 -2.65 -13.75 -6.29
CA LEU A 140 -2.78 -15.19 -6.53
C LEU A 140 -1.86 -15.66 -7.66
N GLU A 141 -1.81 -14.92 -8.77
CA GLU A 141 -0.91 -15.24 -9.89
C GLU A 141 0.55 -15.19 -9.48
N LEU A 142 0.94 -14.17 -8.71
CA LEU A 142 2.30 -14.03 -8.23
C LEU A 142 2.66 -15.14 -7.24
N GLU A 143 1.77 -15.49 -6.31
CA GLU A 143 2.00 -16.59 -5.38
C GLU A 143 2.20 -17.93 -6.12
N GLU A 144 1.39 -18.18 -7.15
CA GLU A 144 1.53 -19.37 -8.00
C GLU A 144 2.87 -19.37 -8.76
N ALA A 145 3.28 -18.23 -9.31
CA ALA A 145 4.58 -18.08 -9.97
C ALA A 145 5.76 -18.25 -8.99
N VAL A 146 5.61 -17.80 -7.73
CA VAL A 146 6.58 -18.04 -6.65
C VAL A 146 6.66 -19.53 -6.34
N ARG A 147 5.52 -20.23 -6.25
CA ARG A 147 5.48 -21.68 -6.03
C ARG A 147 6.12 -22.47 -7.17
N LYS A 148 5.95 -22.03 -8.42
CA LYS A 148 6.57 -22.63 -9.61
C LYS A 148 8.05 -22.27 -9.79
N GLY A 149 8.59 -21.34 -9.00
CA GLY A 149 9.95 -20.83 -9.18
C GLY A 149 10.11 -19.91 -10.41
N GLU A 150 9.01 -19.45 -11.00
CA GLU A 150 8.97 -18.61 -12.19
C GLU A 150 9.07 -17.11 -11.84
N ALA A 151 8.87 -16.74 -10.57
CA ALA A 151 8.91 -15.37 -10.06
C ALA A 151 10.34 -14.82 -9.78
N SER A 152 11.32 -15.17 -10.60
CA SER A 152 12.70 -14.67 -10.47
C SER A 152 12.76 -13.15 -10.60
N GLY A 153 13.60 -12.51 -9.77
CA GLY A 153 13.80 -11.06 -9.78
C GLY A 153 12.74 -10.27 -8.99
N VAL A 154 11.69 -10.93 -8.49
CA VAL A 154 10.64 -10.27 -7.71
C VAL A 154 11.20 -9.86 -6.35
N LYS A 155 10.96 -8.60 -5.97
CA LYS A 155 11.41 -8.04 -4.70
C LYS A 155 10.39 -8.31 -3.60
N TYR A 156 10.89 -8.62 -2.41
CA TYR A 156 10.07 -8.83 -1.23
C TYR A 156 10.82 -8.38 0.03
N LEU A 157 10.06 -8.20 1.09
CA LEU A 157 10.56 -7.94 2.43
C LEU A 157 10.48 -9.23 3.26
N LEU A 158 11.56 -9.60 3.92
CA LEU A 158 11.62 -10.76 4.80
C LEU A 158 11.66 -10.30 6.26
N CYS A 159 10.74 -10.80 7.07
CA CYS A 159 10.80 -10.60 8.52
C CYS A 159 11.83 -11.56 9.15
N PRO A 160 12.90 -11.07 9.79
CA PRO A 160 13.88 -11.94 10.45
C PRO A 160 13.34 -12.63 11.72
N ARG A 161 12.21 -12.18 12.28
CA ARG A 161 11.64 -12.72 13.52
C ARG A 161 10.72 -13.92 13.28
N CYS A 162 9.86 -13.85 12.26
CA CYS A 162 8.86 -14.89 11.97
C CYS A 162 8.90 -15.40 10.52
N HIS A 163 9.95 -15.04 9.77
CA HIS A 163 10.19 -15.45 8.38
C HIS A 163 9.09 -15.11 7.38
N THR A 164 8.12 -14.26 7.76
CA THR A 164 7.06 -13.80 6.88
C THR A 164 7.64 -13.02 5.70
N ARG A 165 7.26 -13.41 4.49
CA ARG A 165 7.57 -12.69 3.26
C ARG A 165 6.43 -11.72 2.93
N VAL A 166 6.80 -10.50 2.57
CA VAL A 166 5.87 -9.46 2.13
C VAL A 166 6.32 -8.99 0.75
N PHE A 167 5.63 -9.43 -0.28
CA PHE A 167 5.76 -8.93 -1.64
C PHE A 167 5.11 -7.56 -1.73
N TYR A 168 5.71 -6.64 -2.48
CA TYR A 168 5.17 -5.30 -2.65
C TYR A 168 5.20 -4.89 -4.12
N ALA A 169 4.13 -4.25 -4.58
CA ALA A 169 4.01 -3.77 -5.94
C ALA A 169 4.98 -2.59 -6.18
N PRO A 170 5.39 -2.31 -7.43
CA PRO A 170 6.28 -1.19 -7.75
C PRO A 170 5.74 0.19 -7.33
N SER A 171 4.42 0.32 -7.23
CA SER A 171 3.71 1.51 -6.75
C SER A 171 3.88 1.75 -5.25
N VAL A 172 4.29 0.73 -4.49
CA VAL A 172 4.42 0.79 -3.04
C VAL A 172 5.85 1.16 -2.65
N ARG A 173 5.98 2.14 -1.74
CA ARG A 173 7.25 2.46 -1.10
C ARG A 173 7.46 1.52 0.10
N PRO A 174 8.46 0.64 0.08
CA PRO A 174 8.66 -0.34 1.15
C PRO A 174 9.27 0.24 2.43
N GLY A 175 9.68 1.52 2.43
CA GLY A 175 10.30 2.18 3.57
C GLY A 175 9.30 2.40 4.70
N GLY A 176 9.63 1.90 5.90
CA GLY A 176 8.80 2.07 7.10
C GLY A 176 7.71 1.02 7.28
N LEU A 177 7.64 -0.01 6.42
CA LEU A 177 6.70 -1.12 6.58
C LEU A 177 7.07 -1.99 7.79
N VAL A 178 6.04 -2.42 8.52
CA VAL A 178 6.14 -3.36 9.63
C VAL A 178 5.66 -4.74 9.21
N CYS A 179 6.17 -5.79 9.84
CA CYS A 179 5.71 -7.14 9.58
C CYS A 179 4.21 -7.26 9.91
N PRO A 180 3.35 -7.68 8.96
CA PRO A 180 1.90 -7.81 9.22
C PRO A 180 1.57 -8.90 10.24
N ARG A 181 2.46 -9.88 10.43
CA ARG A 181 2.25 -11.00 11.36
C ARG A 181 2.70 -10.72 12.80
N CYS A 182 3.86 -10.08 12.98
CA CYS A 182 4.46 -9.91 14.32
C CYS A 182 4.80 -8.46 14.68
N GLY A 183 4.46 -7.49 13.82
CA GLY A 183 4.70 -6.06 14.05
C GLY A 183 6.16 -5.63 13.99
N ASN A 184 7.10 -6.51 13.60
CA ASN A 184 8.52 -6.19 13.56
C ASN A 184 8.82 -5.11 12.49
N PRO A 185 9.40 -3.95 12.84
CA PRO A 185 9.70 -2.87 11.88
C PRO A 185 10.99 -3.11 11.08
N THR A 186 11.84 -4.07 11.49
CA THR A 186 13.12 -4.35 10.85
C THR A 186 12.98 -5.45 9.79
N LEU A 187 12.42 -5.08 8.64
CA LEU A 187 12.28 -5.99 7.49
C LEU A 187 13.53 -5.96 6.60
N LEU A 188 13.93 -7.11 6.06
CA LEU A 188 15.08 -7.25 5.18
C LEU A 188 14.66 -7.22 3.72
N PHE A 189 15.32 -6.39 2.92
CA PHE A 189 15.15 -6.37 1.48
C PHE A 189 15.75 -7.61 0.86
N LYS A 190 14.91 -8.37 0.15
CA LYS A 190 15.31 -9.56 -0.59
C LYS A 190 14.73 -9.50 -2.00
N THR A 191 15.38 -10.25 -2.87
CA THR A 191 14.93 -10.48 -4.22
C THR A 191 14.88 -11.98 -4.37
N LEU A 192 13.78 -12.50 -4.92
CA LEU A 192 13.74 -13.89 -5.32
C LEU A 192 14.84 -14.06 -6.36
N SER A 193 15.91 -14.73 -5.97
CA SER A 193 16.80 -15.31 -6.95
C SER A 193 15.94 -16.26 -7.78
N ALA A 194 16.16 -16.29 -9.10
CA ALA A 194 15.97 -17.54 -9.79
C ALA A 194 16.69 -18.56 -8.91
N ALA A 195 15.94 -19.50 -8.33
CA ALA A 195 16.59 -20.76 -8.02
C ALA A 195 17.30 -21.11 -9.33
N GLU A 196 18.62 -21.32 -9.28
CA GLU A 196 19.31 -22.07 -10.31
C GLU A 196 18.36 -23.22 -10.63
N GLY A 197 17.72 -23.14 -11.81
CA GLY A 197 16.38 -23.68 -12.02
C GLY A 197 16.36 -25.06 -11.42
N THR A 198 15.41 -25.33 -10.51
CA THR A 198 15.30 -26.60 -9.77
C THR A 198 15.81 -27.71 -10.67
N LYS A 199 17.10 -28.05 -10.55
CA LYS A 199 17.62 -29.21 -11.25
C LYS A 199 16.77 -30.30 -10.67
N ASP A 200 16.15 -31.08 -11.54
CA ASP A 200 15.39 -32.26 -11.14
C ASP A 200 16.19 -32.91 -10.00
N PRO A 201 15.60 -33.15 -8.81
CA PRO A 201 16.32 -33.73 -7.69
C PRO A 201 17.18 -34.94 -8.12
N LEU A 202 16.75 -35.67 -9.16
CA LEU A 202 17.50 -36.74 -9.81
C LEU A 202 18.74 -36.27 -10.57
N GLU A 203 18.70 -35.16 -11.29
CA GLU A 203 19.86 -34.56 -11.96
C GLU A 203 20.87 -33.99 -10.97
N ALA A 204 20.41 -33.33 -9.91
CA ALA A 204 21.28 -32.85 -8.83
C ALA A 204 22.00 -34.02 -8.14
N LEU A 205 21.26 -35.08 -7.80
CA LEU A 205 21.81 -36.33 -7.28
C LEU A 205 22.80 -36.99 -8.26
N ALA A 206 22.51 -36.98 -9.56
CA ALA A 206 23.39 -37.54 -10.57
C ALA A 206 24.71 -36.76 -10.72
N GLU A 207 24.68 -35.44 -10.60
CA GLU A 207 25.88 -34.61 -10.58
C GLU A 207 26.71 -34.81 -9.31
N GLU A 208 26.09 -34.84 -8.15
CA GLU A 208 26.77 -35.18 -6.89
C GLU A 208 27.42 -36.56 -6.94
N GLN A 209 26.72 -37.56 -7.49
CA GLN A 209 27.28 -38.90 -7.67
C GLN A 209 28.50 -38.90 -8.60
N ARG A 210 28.47 -38.13 -9.70
CA ARG A 210 29.62 -38.01 -10.62
C ARG A 210 30.80 -37.30 -9.95
N ALA A 211 30.54 -36.25 -9.18
CA ALA A 211 31.59 -35.53 -8.44
C ALA A 211 32.25 -36.43 -7.38
N LEU A 212 31.45 -37.17 -6.62
CA LEU A 212 31.95 -38.12 -5.61
C LEU A 212 32.77 -39.25 -6.25
N ARG A 213 32.34 -39.78 -7.40
CA ARG A 213 33.12 -40.80 -8.13
C ARG A 213 34.49 -40.27 -8.55
N ARG A 214 34.56 -39.06 -9.10
CA ARG A 214 35.85 -38.42 -9.46
C ARG A 214 36.74 -38.23 -8.25
N ALA A 215 36.19 -37.75 -7.13
CA ALA A 215 36.96 -37.58 -5.90
C ALA A 215 37.52 -38.91 -5.37
N ILE A 216 36.74 -40.00 -5.45
CA ILE A 216 37.19 -41.35 -5.07
C ILE A 216 38.28 -41.85 -6.02
N GLU A 217 38.13 -41.64 -7.32
CA GLU A 217 39.14 -42.03 -8.32
C GLU A 217 40.45 -41.27 -8.11
N GLU A 218 40.38 -39.97 -7.85
CA GLU A 218 41.55 -39.12 -7.56
C GLU A 218 42.24 -39.55 -6.26
N LEU A 219 41.47 -39.82 -5.20
CA LEU A 219 41.99 -40.33 -3.93
C LEU A 219 42.63 -41.71 -4.11
N THR A 220 42.02 -42.59 -4.90
CA THR A 220 42.56 -43.92 -5.17
C THR A 220 43.85 -43.83 -5.99
N ALA A 221 43.89 -42.97 -7.01
CA ALA A 221 45.10 -42.70 -7.78
C ALA A 221 46.20 -42.06 -6.93
N TYR A 222 45.83 -41.21 -5.97
CA TYR A 222 46.77 -40.64 -5.00
C TYR A 222 47.33 -41.72 -4.06
N LEU A 223 46.48 -42.59 -3.51
CA LEU A 223 46.89 -43.68 -2.63
C LEU A 223 47.77 -44.70 -3.35
N LYS A 224 47.40 -45.12 -4.57
CA LYS A 224 48.25 -46.01 -5.41
C LYS A 224 49.62 -45.41 -5.69
N ARG A 225 49.70 -44.09 -5.91
CA ARG A 225 50.98 -43.39 -6.07
C ARG A 225 51.82 -43.36 -4.80
N LYS A 226 51.20 -43.36 -3.62
CA LYS A 226 51.89 -43.26 -2.32
C LYS A 226 52.25 -44.60 -1.70
N LEU A 227 51.46 -45.64 -1.96
CA LEU A 227 51.57 -46.94 -1.29
C LEU A 227 52.12 -48.05 -2.22
N GLY A 228 52.27 -47.79 -3.53
CA GLY A 228 52.62 -48.81 -4.52
C GLY A 228 51.40 -49.63 -4.97
N PRO A 229 51.52 -50.43 -6.05
CA PRO A 229 50.42 -51.27 -6.55
C PRO A 229 49.99 -52.34 -5.55
#